data_AF-A0A258ZLL9-F1
#
_entry.id   AF-A0A258ZLL9-F1
#
_cell.length_a   1.000
_cell.length_b   1.000
_cell.length_c   1.000
_cell.angle_alpha   90.00
_cell.angle_beta   90.00
_cell.angle_gamma   90.00
#
_symmetry.space_group_name_H-M   'P 1'
#
loop_
_entity.id
_entity.type
_entity.pdbx_description
1 polymer ?
#
loop_
_entity_poly.entity_id
_entity_poly.type
_entity_poly.pdbx_seq_one_letter_code
_entity_poly.pdbx_strand_id
1 'polypeptide(L)'
;YYRAMHEHRCTITDPYPSLLNDDLTVTASQPIFDEHGEIIYVACIDMPLNEVLKIAHPMALESAAGRFFRLGYAGFTLVLSFVSLLLFVKGIEGFLSYGVGHADSIEIKDIFESTILLTLSLAIFDLVKTLFEEEVLGRLKNDHASSIHKTMVRFLGSIIIALSIEALMLVFKFAMTEPAMLVNAIYIIGGVAMLLIGLAVYIRFTNSGERH
;
A
#
# COMPACT_ATOMS: atom_id res chain seq x y z
N TYR A 1 -26.03 19.98 -29.32
CA TYR A 1 -26.13 20.96 -30.42
C TYR A 1 -27.54 21.09 -31.01
N TYR A 2 -28.02 20.16 -31.85
CA TYR A 2 -29.31 20.31 -32.57
C TYR A 2 -30.52 20.55 -31.65
N ARG A 3 -30.54 19.87 -30.50
CA ARG A 3 -31.58 20.04 -29.47
C ARG A 3 -31.58 21.44 -28.86
N ALA A 4 -30.39 22.00 -28.58
CA ALA A 4 -30.24 23.36 -28.06
C ALA A 4 -30.66 24.43 -29.10
N MET A 5 -30.39 24.20 -30.38
CA MET A 5 -30.83 25.06 -31.49
C MET A 5 -32.35 25.09 -31.62
N HIS A 6 -33.03 23.95 -31.48
CA HIS A 6 -34.48 23.89 -31.54
C HIS A 6 -35.14 24.50 -30.29
N GLU A 7 -34.65 24.15 -29.11
CA GLU A 7 -35.32 24.48 -27.85
C GLU A 7 -34.93 25.85 -27.27
N HIS A 8 -33.96 26.56 -27.89
CA HIS A 8 -33.48 27.89 -27.45
C HIS A 8 -33.10 27.94 -25.96
N ARG A 9 -32.62 26.82 -25.40
CA ARG A 9 -32.26 26.67 -23.99
C ARG A 9 -31.05 25.78 -23.82
N CYS A 10 -30.44 25.83 -22.63
CA CYS A 10 -29.39 24.91 -22.25
C CYS A 10 -29.93 23.47 -22.28
N THR A 11 -29.22 22.57 -22.96
CA THR A 11 -29.58 21.15 -23.01
C THR A 11 -28.35 20.29 -22.74
N ILE A 12 -28.57 19.19 -22.02
CA ILE A 12 -27.59 18.15 -21.81
C ILE A 12 -28.00 16.95 -22.67
N THR A 13 -27.05 16.34 -23.37
CA THR A 13 -27.30 15.14 -24.17
C THR A 13 -27.31 13.88 -23.30
N ASP A 14 -28.01 12.84 -23.74
CA ASP A 14 -27.77 11.49 -23.24
C ASP A 14 -26.32 11.08 -23.56
N PRO A 15 -25.70 10.16 -22.78
CA PRO A 15 -24.33 9.74 -23.03
C PRO A 15 -24.17 9.13 -24.42
N TYR A 16 -23.18 9.60 -25.18
CA TYR A 16 -22.89 9.13 -26.54
C TYR A 16 -21.38 8.99 -26.77
N PRO A 17 -20.94 8.09 -27.66
CA PRO A 17 -19.52 7.93 -27.98
C PRO A 17 -18.95 9.16 -28.69
N SER A 18 -17.84 9.68 -28.19
CA SER A 18 -17.18 10.87 -28.74
C SER A 18 -16.49 10.54 -30.07
N LEU A 19 -16.62 11.45 -31.05
CA LEU A 19 -15.99 11.30 -32.36
C LEU A 19 -14.47 11.48 -32.33
N LEU A 20 -13.92 12.09 -31.27
CA LEU A 20 -12.48 12.37 -31.14
C LEU A 20 -11.72 11.21 -30.48
N ASN A 21 -12.30 10.64 -29.42
CA ASN A 21 -11.61 9.69 -28.54
C ASN A 21 -12.33 8.34 -28.38
N ASP A 22 -13.49 8.14 -29.01
CA ASP A 22 -14.39 6.96 -28.87
C ASP A 22 -14.91 6.70 -27.43
N ASP A 23 -14.52 7.54 -26.48
CA ASP A 23 -14.99 7.50 -25.10
C ASP A 23 -16.44 7.98 -24.97
N LEU A 24 -17.17 7.39 -24.03
CA LEU A 24 -18.54 7.81 -23.72
C LEU A 24 -18.52 9.21 -23.08
N THR A 25 -19.18 10.16 -23.70
CA THR A 25 -19.20 11.58 -23.30
C THR A 25 -20.63 12.10 -23.14
N VAL A 26 -20.77 13.12 -22.30
CA VAL A 26 -22.00 13.89 -22.12
C VAL A 26 -21.68 15.34 -22.46
N THR A 27 -22.51 15.95 -23.31
CA THR A 27 -22.25 17.32 -23.77
C THR A 27 -23.32 18.26 -23.26
N ALA A 28 -22.88 19.31 -22.56
CA ALA A 28 -23.71 20.46 -22.23
C ALA A 28 -23.63 21.46 -23.38
N SER A 29 -24.78 21.80 -23.98
CA SER A 29 -24.88 22.77 -25.08
C SER A 29 -25.66 24.01 -24.62
N GLN A 30 -25.04 25.18 -24.70
CA GLN A 30 -25.65 26.48 -24.37
C GLN A 30 -25.71 27.36 -25.64
N PRO A 31 -26.90 27.75 -26.11
CA PRO A 31 -27.02 28.74 -27.19
C PRO A 31 -26.65 30.15 -26.68
N ILE A 32 -25.97 30.92 -27.53
CA ILE A 32 -25.56 32.32 -27.33
C ILE A 32 -26.35 33.18 -28.30
N PHE A 33 -27.06 34.17 -27.77
CA PHE A 33 -27.97 35.04 -28.52
C PHE A 33 -27.33 36.39 -28.85
N ASP A 34 -27.72 36.97 -29.98
CA ASP A 34 -27.43 38.36 -30.34
C ASP A 34 -28.33 39.35 -29.57
N GLU A 35 -28.05 40.65 -29.70
CA GLU A 35 -28.93 41.74 -29.22
C GLU A 35 -30.36 41.66 -29.80
N HIS A 36 -30.53 40.99 -30.94
CA HIS A 36 -31.82 40.76 -31.61
C HIS A 36 -32.54 39.48 -31.15
N GLY A 37 -31.95 38.69 -30.24
CA GLY A 37 -32.53 37.44 -29.73
C GLY A 37 -32.33 36.21 -30.64
N GLU A 38 -31.54 36.34 -31.71
CA GLU A 38 -31.20 35.25 -32.64
C GLU A 38 -29.97 34.48 -32.16
N ILE A 39 -29.93 33.16 -32.37
CA ILE A 39 -28.79 32.32 -31.96
C ILE A 39 -27.62 32.54 -32.93
N ILE A 40 -26.50 33.09 -32.46
CA ILE A 40 -25.28 33.27 -33.27
C ILE A 40 -24.37 32.05 -33.14
N TYR A 41 -24.18 31.56 -31.91
CA TYR A 41 -23.26 30.47 -31.60
C TYR A 41 -23.86 29.52 -30.57
N VAL A 42 -23.38 28.27 -30.54
CA VAL A 42 -23.69 27.31 -29.47
C VAL A 42 -22.39 26.88 -28.82
N ALA A 43 -22.22 27.20 -27.55
CA ALA A 43 -21.12 26.70 -26.75
C ALA A 43 -21.40 25.26 -26.34
N CYS A 44 -20.55 24.33 -26.76
CA CYS A 44 -20.61 22.91 -26.38
C CYS A 44 -19.45 22.59 -25.45
N ILE A 45 -19.74 21.99 -24.30
CA ILE A 45 -18.74 21.48 -23.37
C ILE A 45 -18.93 19.98 -23.27
N ASP A 46 -17.94 19.23 -23.77
CA ASP A 46 -17.91 17.77 -23.69
C ASP A 46 -17.25 17.36 -22.38
N MET A 47 -17.96 16.55 -21.60
CA MET A 47 -17.44 15.95 -20.38
C MET A 47 -17.43 14.44 -20.53
N PRO A 48 -16.28 13.76 -20.37
CA PRO A 48 -16.24 12.31 -20.36
C PRO A 48 -17.12 11.77 -19.22
N LEU A 49 -17.95 10.77 -19.51
CA LEU A 49 -18.93 10.24 -18.56
C LEU A 49 -18.23 9.77 -17.28
N ASN A 50 -17.00 9.26 -17.39
CA ASN A 50 -16.20 8.82 -16.24
C ASN A 50 -15.95 9.96 -15.22
N GLU A 51 -15.64 11.17 -15.70
CA GLU A 51 -15.45 12.34 -14.83
C GLU A 51 -16.78 12.84 -14.27
N VAL A 52 -17.86 12.79 -15.07
CA VAL A 52 -19.21 13.13 -14.60
C VAL A 52 -19.66 12.15 -13.51
N LEU A 53 -19.42 10.85 -13.67
CA LEU A 53 -19.71 9.82 -12.68
C LEU A 53 -18.90 10.02 -11.40
N LYS A 54 -17.63 10.42 -11.53
CA LYS A 54 -16.75 10.71 -10.40
C LYS A 54 -17.24 11.89 -9.57
N ILE A 55 -17.83 12.89 -10.22
CA ILE A 55 -18.44 14.07 -9.57
C ILE A 55 -19.84 13.74 -9.01
N ALA A 56 -20.65 12.96 -9.74
CA ALA A 56 -22.04 12.64 -9.39
C ALA A 56 -22.15 11.51 -8.36
N HIS A 57 -21.20 10.58 -8.34
CA HIS A 57 -21.12 9.45 -7.41
C HIS A 57 -19.83 9.51 -6.57
N PRO A 58 -19.69 10.48 -5.64
CA PRO A 58 -18.71 10.37 -4.56
C PRO A 58 -19.01 9.18 -3.61
N MET A 59 -20.21 8.58 -3.74
CA MET A 59 -20.76 7.57 -2.83
C MET A 59 -20.13 6.16 -2.92
N ALA A 60 -19.35 5.84 -3.95
CA ALA A 60 -18.69 4.54 -4.00
C ALA A 60 -17.57 4.41 -2.95
N LEU A 61 -17.00 5.55 -2.50
CA LEU A 61 -16.01 5.60 -1.41
C LEU A 61 -16.63 5.92 -0.03
N GLU A 62 -17.87 6.41 0.04
CA GLU A 62 -18.52 6.81 1.30
C GLU A 62 -19.59 5.83 1.83
N SER A 63 -19.70 4.64 1.24
CA SER A 63 -20.59 3.59 1.74
C SER A 63 -20.29 3.23 3.20
N ALA A 64 -21.34 3.03 4.01
CA ALA A 64 -21.22 2.58 5.41
C ALA A 64 -20.38 1.31 5.56
N ALA A 65 -20.36 0.46 4.52
CA ALA A 65 -19.49 -0.71 4.45
C ALA A 65 -18.00 -0.33 4.42
N GLY A 66 -17.61 0.67 3.63
CA GLY A 66 -16.22 1.16 3.59
C GLY A 66 -15.76 1.72 4.94
N ARG A 67 -16.64 2.49 5.62
CA ARG A 67 -16.39 2.95 7.00
C ARG A 67 -16.26 1.80 7.99
N PHE A 68 -17.08 0.76 7.85
CA PHE A 68 -17.00 -0.45 8.68
C PHE A 68 -15.68 -1.21 8.48
N PHE A 69 -15.28 -1.45 7.22
CA PHE A 69 -14.00 -2.09 6.93
C PHE A 69 -12.82 -1.26 7.45
N ARG A 70 -12.84 0.07 7.27
CA ARG A 70 -11.83 0.98 7.81
C ARG A 70 -11.73 0.91 9.34
N LEU A 71 -12.86 0.84 10.04
CA LEU A 71 -12.88 0.63 11.49
C LEU A 71 -12.32 -0.75 11.88
N GLY A 72 -12.63 -1.80 11.10
CA GLY A 72 -12.04 -3.12 11.27
C GLY A 72 -10.52 -3.08 11.16
N TYR A 73 -9.98 -2.51 10.08
CA TYR A 73 -8.54 -2.36 9.87
C TYR A 73 -7.87 -1.46 10.94
N ALA A 74 -8.55 -0.41 11.41
CA ALA A 74 -8.09 0.40 12.53
C ALA A 74 -8.00 -0.43 13.84
N GLY A 75 -8.96 -1.31 14.08
CA GLY A 75 -8.91 -2.25 15.20
C GLY A 75 -7.75 -3.24 15.10
N PHE A 76 -7.53 -3.84 13.93
CA PHE A 76 -6.41 -4.76 13.70
C PHE A 76 -5.06 -4.08 13.89
N THR A 77 -4.86 -2.89 13.32
CA THR A 77 -3.61 -2.13 13.46
C THR A 77 -3.34 -1.75 14.92
N LEU A 78 -4.37 -1.43 15.71
CA LEU A 78 -4.24 -1.17 17.15
C LEU A 78 -3.79 -2.42 17.92
N VAL A 79 -4.40 -3.58 17.66
CA VAL A 79 -4.02 -4.84 18.33
C VAL A 79 -2.60 -5.25 17.96
N LEU A 80 -2.25 -5.21 16.67
CA LEU A 80 -0.89 -5.51 16.19
C LEU A 80 0.15 -4.54 16.77
N SER A 81 -0.18 -3.26 16.90
CA SER A 81 0.67 -2.27 17.58
C SER A 81 0.94 -2.64 19.03
N PHE A 82 -0.10 -3.08 19.75
CA PHE A 82 0.05 -3.53 21.14
C PHE A 82 0.92 -4.79 21.25
N VAL A 83 0.76 -5.76 20.34
CA VAL A 83 1.60 -6.96 20.28
C VAL A 83 3.06 -6.59 20.01
N SER A 84 3.34 -5.71 19.05
CA SER A 84 4.69 -5.22 18.78
C SER A 84 5.29 -4.57 20.03
N LEU A 85 4.55 -3.69 20.70
CA LEU A 85 5.00 -3.03 21.92
C LEU A 85 5.30 -4.02 23.06
N LEU A 86 4.48 -5.06 23.24
CA LEU A 86 4.74 -6.11 24.23
C LEU A 86 6.02 -6.91 23.92
N LEU A 87 6.23 -7.28 22.65
CA LEU A 87 7.45 -7.97 22.23
C LEU A 87 8.70 -7.09 22.41
N PHE A 88 8.59 -5.80 22.12
CA PHE A 88 9.65 -4.83 22.37
C PHE A 88 10.04 -4.76 23.85
N VAL A 89 9.06 -4.59 24.73
CA VAL A 89 9.28 -4.53 26.18
C VAL A 89 9.89 -5.83 26.68
N LYS A 90 9.40 -6.99 26.21
CA LYS A 90 9.96 -8.30 26.57
C LYS A 90 11.39 -8.50 26.07
N GLY A 91 11.70 -8.04 24.86
CA GLY A 91 13.06 -8.08 24.32
C GLY A 91 14.03 -7.20 25.12
N ILE A 92 13.60 -6.01 25.54
CA ILE A 92 14.39 -5.13 26.42
C ILE A 92 14.53 -5.75 27.82
N GLU A 93 13.45 -6.23 28.41
CA GLU A 93 13.47 -6.84 29.74
C GLU A 93 14.43 -8.04 29.78
N GLY A 94 14.38 -8.89 28.75
CA GLY A 94 15.35 -9.97 28.56
C GLY A 94 16.78 -9.41 28.53
N PHE A 95 17.06 -8.49 27.61
CA PHE A 95 18.41 -7.91 27.48
C PHE A 95 18.93 -7.27 28.77
N LEU A 96 18.08 -6.55 29.51
CA LEU A 96 18.46 -5.76 30.68
C LEU A 96 18.56 -6.61 31.97
N SER A 97 17.64 -7.55 32.16
CA SER A 97 17.63 -8.48 33.31
C SER A 97 18.90 -9.32 33.35
N TYR A 98 19.32 -9.84 32.19
CA TYR A 98 20.51 -10.67 32.07
C TYR A 98 21.83 -9.88 32.13
N GLY A 99 21.81 -8.60 31.73
CA GLY A 99 22.99 -7.73 31.78
C GLY A 99 23.32 -7.15 33.17
N VAL A 100 22.34 -7.02 34.07
CA VAL A 100 22.48 -6.27 35.34
C VAL A 100 22.26 -7.14 36.59
N GLY A 101 21.52 -8.25 36.51
CA GLY A 101 21.03 -8.98 37.70
C GLY A 101 21.84 -10.19 38.17
N HIS A 102 22.49 -10.96 37.27
CA HIS A 102 23.15 -12.23 37.60
C HIS A 102 24.39 -12.45 36.71
N ALA A 103 25.57 -12.06 37.20
CA ALA A 103 26.82 -12.07 36.45
C ALA A 103 27.50 -13.46 36.28
N ASP A 104 26.91 -14.55 36.79
CA ASP A 104 27.60 -15.85 36.85
C ASP A 104 27.26 -16.84 35.73
N SER A 105 26.31 -16.54 34.84
CA SER A 105 26.08 -17.37 33.64
C SER A 105 25.26 -16.63 32.58
N ILE A 106 25.85 -15.60 31.95
CA ILE A 106 25.24 -15.02 30.73
C ILE A 106 25.37 -16.08 29.62
N GLU A 107 24.31 -16.84 29.39
CA GLU A 107 24.25 -17.73 28.24
C GLU A 107 24.05 -16.89 26.98
N ILE A 108 24.91 -17.13 25.99
CA ILE A 108 24.83 -16.50 24.65
C ILE A 108 23.41 -16.69 24.05
N LYS A 109 22.73 -17.78 24.42
CA LYS A 109 21.35 -18.10 24.04
C LYS A 109 20.34 -16.99 24.40
N ASP A 110 20.50 -16.34 25.54
CA ASP A 110 19.54 -15.34 26.04
C ASP A 110 19.67 -14.00 25.29
N ILE A 111 20.89 -13.67 24.88
CA ILE A 111 21.17 -12.52 24.01
C ILE A 111 20.53 -12.74 22.63
N PHE A 112 20.62 -13.96 22.10
CA PHE A 112 19.96 -14.32 20.86
C PHE A 112 18.44 -14.18 21.01
N GLU A 113 17.82 -14.81 22.02
CA GLU A 113 16.37 -14.75 22.22
C GLU A 113 15.85 -13.31 22.32
N SER A 114 16.56 -12.45 23.07
CA SER A 114 16.22 -11.03 23.18
C SER A 114 16.31 -10.30 21.82
N THR A 115 17.33 -10.59 21.02
CA THR A 115 17.50 -9.99 19.69
C THR A 115 16.40 -10.44 18.72
N ILE A 116 15.99 -11.71 18.78
CA ILE A 116 14.89 -12.25 17.96
C ILE A 116 13.59 -11.53 18.30
N LEU A 117 13.27 -11.37 19.59
CA LEU A 117 12.08 -10.65 20.05
C LEU A 117 12.06 -9.19 19.58
N LEU A 118 13.20 -8.50 19.67
CA LEU A 118 13.33 -7.11 19.20
C LEU A 118 13.18 -7.01 17.67
N THR A 119 13.77 -7.93 16.91
CA THR A 119 13.69 -7.95 15.45
C THR A 119 12.27 -8.24 14.98
N LEU A 120 11.60 -9.21 15.61
CA LEU A 120 10.19 -9.52 15.34
C LEU A 120 9.28 -8.33 15.68
N SER A 121 9.52 -7.67 16.81
CA SER A 121 8.81 -6.46 17.21
C SER A 121 8.91 -5.36 16.16
N LEU A 122 10.11 -5.07 15.67
CA LEU A 122 10.36 -4.05 14.65
C LEU A 122 9.64 -4.39 13.34
N ALA A 123 9.71 -5.66 12.90
CA ALA A 123 9.03 -6.11 11.69
C ALA A 123 7.50 -5.96 11.77
N ILE A 124 6.91 -6.27 12.92
CA ILE A 124 5.47 -6.07 13.16
C ILE A 124 5.12 -4.57 13.19
N PHE A 125 5.98 -3.72 13.77
CA PHE A 125 5.76 -2.28 13.81
C PHE A 125 5.74 -1.66 12.39
N ASP A 126 6.67 -2.05 11.53
CA ASP A 126 6.72 -1.58 10.14
C ASP A 126 5.48 -2.03 9.35
N LEU A 127 4.99 -3.25 9.58
CA LEU A 127 3.72 -3.74 9.03
C LEU A 127 2.53 -2.90 9.51
N VAL A 128 2.45 -2.62 10.81
CA VAL A 128 1.37 -1.80 11.39
C VAL A 128 1.34 -0.42 10.76
N LYS A 129 2.51 0.23 10.63
CA LYS A 129 2.62 1.54 10.01
C LYS A 129 2.13 1.53 8.56
N THR A 130 2.54 0.50 7.80
CA THR A 130 2.16 0.31 6.39
C THR A 130 0.64 0.13 6.26
N LEU A 131 0.06 -0.78 7.03
CA LEU A 131 -1.40 -1.02 7.06
C LEU A 131 -2.20 0.22 7.48
N PHE A 132 -1.70 0.96 8.48
CA PHE A 132 -2.36 2.17 8.95
C PHE A 132 -2.33 3.30 7.91
N GLU A 133 -1.20 3.49 7.21
CA GLU A 133 -1.08 4.51 6.15
C GLU A 133 -1.96 4.20 4.93
N GLU A 134 -2.06 2.94 4.53
CA GLU A 134 -2.84 2.51 3.37
C GLU A 134 -4.35 2.47 3.65
N GLU A 135 -4.77 1.70 4.65
CA GLU A 135 -6.18 1.40 4.89
C GLU A 135 -6.87 2.47 5.75
N VAL A 136 -6.16 3.02 6.75
CA VAL A 136 -6.75 3.97 7.70
C VAL A 136 -6.61 5.41 7.22
N LEU A 137 -5.43 5.88 6.81
CA LEU A 137 -5.29 7.24 6.29
C LEU A 137 -5.85 7.42 4.88
N GLY A 138 -5.97 6.34 4.09
CA GLY A 138 -6.57 6.41 2.76
C GLY A 138 -5.83 7.39 1.84
N ARG A 139 -4.49 7.40 1.88
CA ARG A 139 -3.69 8.18 0.92
C ARG A 139 -3.93 7.61 -0.47
N LEU A 140 -4.96 8.13 -1.16
CA LEU A 140 -5.22 7.92 -2.57
C LEU A 140 -4.04 8.51 -3.35
N LYS A 141 -3.03 7.69 -3.61
CA LYS A 141 -1.95 8.10 -4.52
C LYS A 141 -2.59 8.11 -5.90
N ASN A 142 -2.58 9.28 -6.55
CA ASN A 142 -3.21 9.59 -7.85
C ASN A 142 -2.76 8.73 -9.05
N ASP A 143 -2.15 7.57 -8.83
CA ASP A 143 -1.72 6.63 -9.84
C ASP A 143 -1.85 5.19 -9.29
N HIS A 144 -3.06 4.64 -9.36
CA HIS A 144 -3.47 3.42 -8.62
C HIS A 144 -2.63 2.18 -9.00
N ALA A 145 -2.17 2.05 -10.25
CA ALA A 145 -1.42 0.88 -10.69
C ALA A 145 0.06 0.92 -10.22
N SER A 146 0.76 2.02 -10.52
CA SER A 146 2.18 2.20 -10.12
C SER A 146 2.35 2.25 -8.59
N SER A 147 1.36 2.79 -7.88
CA SER A 147 1.39 2.89 -6.42
C SER A 147 1.29 1.55 -5.70
N ILE A 148 0.43 0.63 -6.16
CA ILE A 148 0.24 -0.69 -5.53
C ILE A 148 1.53 -1.52 -5.59
N HIS A 149 2.17 -1.59 -6.77
CA HIS A 149 3.43 -2.34 -6.91
C HIS A 149 4.54 -1.77 -6.03
N LYS A 150 4.65 -0.44 -5.94
CA LYS A 150 5.66 0.23 -5.11
C LYS A 150 5.49 -0.05 -3.62
N THR A 151 4.25 -0.16 -3.16
CA THR A 151 3.95 -0.42 -1.76
C THR A 151 4.17 -1.88 -1.40
N MET A 152 3.73 -2.81 -2.25
CA MET A 152 4.01 -4.24 -2.08
C MET A 152 5.53 -4.53 -2.04
N VAL A 153 6.32 -3.88 -2.91
CA VAL A 153 7.78 -4.00 -2.93
C VAL A 153 8.41 -3.49 -1.63
N ARG A 154 7.93 -2.36 -1.09
CA ARG A 154 8.42 -1.82 0.19
C ARG A 154 8.13 -2.78 1.35
N PHE A 155 6.92 -3.31 1.39
CA PHE A 155 6.50 -4.26 2.42
C PHE A 155 7.29 -5.58 2.35
N LEU A 156 7.42 -6.16 1.16
CA LEU A 156 8.20 -7.39 1.00
C LEU A 156 9.70 -7.15 1.27
N GLY A 157 10.20 -5.96 0.89
CA GLY A 157 11.56 -5.53 1.17
C GLY A 157 11.88 -5.46 2.68
N SER A 158 10.98 -4.90 3.51
CA SER A 158 11.19 -4.86 4.96
C SER A 158 11.19 -6.26 5.59
N ILE A 159 10.33 -7.17 5.13
CA ILE A 159 10.33 -8.57 5.57
C ILE A 159 11.64 -9.27 5.22
N ILE A 160 12.12 -9.10 3.98
CA ILE A 160 13.37 -9.72 3.53
C ILE A 160 14.55 -9.20 4.34
N ILE A 161 14.61 -7.90 4.65
CA ILE A 161 15.66 -7.32 5.50
C ILE A 161 15.61 -7.93 6.90
N ALA A 162 14.43 -8.04 7.52
CA ALA A 162 14.26 -8.64 8.84
C ALA A 162 14.71 -10.12 8.84
N LEU A 163 14.27 -10.92 7.87
CA LEU A 163 14.69 -12.32 7.72
C LEU A 163 16.18 -12.46 7.46
N SER A 164 16.79 -11.51 6.75
CA SER A 164 18.25 -11.51 6.50
C SER A 164 19.04 -11.33 7.79
N ILE A 165 18.64 -10.39 8.64
CA ILE A 165 19.29 -10.13 9.93
C ILE A 165 19.13 -11.33 10.85
N GLU A 166 17.92 -11.90 10.90
CA GLU A 166 17.60 -13.08 11.69
C GLU A 166 18.41 -14.31 11.26
N ALA A 167 18.50 -14.56 9.94
CA ALA A 167 19.29 -15.65 9.38
C ALA A 167 20.78 -15.52 9.72
N LEU A 168 21.32 -14.30 9.67
CA LEU A 168 22.71 -14.03 10.03
C LEU A 168 22.98 -14.31 11.52
N MET A 169 22.06 -13.90 12.40
CA MET A 169 22.14 -14.19 13.85
C MET A 169 22.12 -15.71 14.11
N LEU A 170 21.26 -16.45 13.41
CA LEU A 170 21.21 -17.91 13.48
C LEU A 170 22.52 -18.59 13.07
N VAL A 171 23.23 -18.05 12.07
CA VAL A 171 24.54 -18.57 11.67
C VAL A 171 25.54 -18.43 12.81
N PHE A 172 25.61 -17.25 13.44
CA PHE A 172 26.50 -17.03 14.58
C PHE A 172 26.14 -17.92 15.77
N LYS A 173 24.84 -18.12 16.04
CA LYS A 173 24.35 -19.03 17.08
C LYS A 173 24.85 -20.44 16.84
N PHE A 174 24.57 -21.02 15.67
CA PHE A 174 24.97 -22.41 15.38
C PHE A 174 26.48 -22.58 15.26
N ALA A 175 27.21 -21.55 14.80
CA ALA A 175 28.67 -21.58 14.78
C ALA A 175 29.29 -21.70 16.18
N MET A 176 28.65 -21.12 17.20
CA MET A 176 29.16 -21.13 18.58
C MET A 176 28.61 -22.28 19.43
N THR A 177 27.33 -22.65 19.28
CA THR A 177 26.68 -23.62 20.18
C THR A 177 26.68 -25.05 19.65
N GLU A 178 26.45 -25.24 18.34
CA GLU A 178 26.27 -26.57 17.76
C GLU A 178 26.62 -26.58 16.26
N PRO A 179 27.91 -26.74 15.90
CA PRO A 179 28.37 -26.62 14.52
C PRO A 179 27.75 -27.64 13.55
N ALA A 180 27.22 -28.75 14.07
CA ALA A 180 26.51 -29.75 13.27
C ALA A 180 25.25 -29.19 12.60
N MET A 181 24.60 -28.20 13.21
CA MET A 181 23.39 -27.54 12.68
C MET A 181 23.69 -26.38 11.73
N LEU A 182 24.97 -26.05 11.48
CA LEU A 182 25.38 -24.91 10.66
C LEU A 182 24.88 -25.04 9.21
N VAL A 183 24.76 -26.26 8.70
CA VAL A 183 24.18 -26.55 7.38
C VAL A 183 22.73 -26.04 7.26
N ASN A 184 21.93 -26.12 8.33
CA ASN A 184 20.56 -25.60 8.33
C ASN A 184 20.54 -24.08 8.20
N ALA A 185 21.49 -23.39 8.84
CA ALA A 185 21.65 -21.94 8.73
C ALA A 185 21.98 -21.51 7.28
N ILE A 186 22.81 -22.29 6.59
CA ILE A 186 23.14 -22.07 5.18
C ILE A 186 21.89 -22.21 4.29
N TYR A 187 21.02 -23.20 4.55
CA TYR A 187 19.75 -23.33 3.83
C TYR A 187 18.83 -22.13 4.02
N ILE A 188 18.75 -21.56 5.23
CA ILE A 188 17.95 -20.35 5.49
C ILE A 188 18.52 -19.14 4.72
N ILE A 189 19.84 -18.91 4.76
CA ILE A 189 20.49 -17.85 3.97
C ILE A 189 20.23 -18.04 2.47
N GLY A 190 20.32 -19.28 1.97
CA GLY A 190 19.98 -19.62 0.59
C GLY A 190 18.54 -19.25 0.23
N GLY A 191 17.59 -19.52 1.15
CA GLY A 191 16.20 -19.11 1.00
C GLY A 191 16.01 -17.58 0.93
N VAL A 192 16.69 -16.83 1.80
CA VAL A 192 16.68 -15.36 1.77
C VAL A 192 17.27 -14.82 0.46
N ALA A 193 18.37 -15.40 -0.03
CA ALA A 193 18.95 -15.04 -1.33
C ALA A 193 17.98 -15.33 -2.49
N MET A 194 17.27 -16.45 -2.46
CA MET A 194 16.24 -16.78 -3.44
C MET A 194 15.07 -15.79 -3.40
N LEU A 195 14.63 -15.36 -2.21
CA LEU A 195 13.60 -14.33 -2.05
C LEU A 195 14.06 -12.96 -2.60
N LEU A 196 15.33 -12.58 -2.36
CA LEU A 196 15.91 -11.36 -2.92
C LEU A 196 15.94 -11.40 -4.46
N ILE A 197 16.33 -12.53 -5.05
CA ILE A 197 16.30 -12.72 -6.50
C ILE A 197 14.86 -12.65 -7.02
N GLY A 198 13.92 -13.31 -6.35
CA GLY A 198 12.50 -13.26 -6.69
C GLY A 198 11.95 -11.83 -6.68
N LEU A 199 12.28 -11.05 -5.65
CA LEU A 199 11.90 -9.64 -5.56
C LEU A 199 12.56 -8.80 -6.67
N ALA A 200 13.84 -9.03 -6.97
CA ALA A 200 14.53 -8.32 -8.05
C ALA A 200 13.91 -8.61 -9.42
N VAL A 201 13.53 -9.86 -9.67
CA VAL A 201 12.82 -10.28 -10.89
C VAL A 201 11.44 -9.64 -10.96
N TYR A 202 10.67 -9.64 -9.87
CA TYR A 202 9.37 -8.98 -9.78
C TYR A 202 9.45 -7.48 -10.10
N ILE A 203 10.41 -6.76 -9.51
CA ILE A 203 10.63 -5.33 -9.79
C ILE A 203 10.99 -5.10 -11.26
N ARG A 204 11.79 -5.98 -11.86
CA ARG A 204 12.16 -5.87 -13.27
C ARG A 204 10.97 -6.00 -14.21
N PHE A 205 10.09 -6.98 -13.97
CA PHE A 205 8.90 -7.18 -14.80
C PHE A 205 7.88 -6.05 -14.64
N THR A 206 7.65 -5.57 -13.41
CA THR A 206 6.71 -4.48 -13.14
C THR A 206 7.17 -3.16 -13.77
N ASN A 207 8.45 -2.80 -13.64
CA ASN A 207 9.01 -1.59 -14.29
C ASN A 207 9.07 -1.67 -15.83
N SER A 208 9.03 -2.87 -16.42
CA SER A 208 9.06 -3.03 -17.88
C SER A 208 7.67 -2.84 -18.52
N GLY A 209 6.58 -3.01 -17.74
CA GLY A 209 5.21 -2.77 -18.20
C GLY A 209 4.81 -1.29 -18.27
N GLU A 210 5.46 -0.41 -17.52
CA GLU A 210 5.18 1.05 -17.52
C GLU A 210 5.78 1.82 -18.71
N ARG A 211 6.50 1.14 -19.63
CA ARG A 211 7.17 1.76 -20.79
C ARG A 211 6.47 1.56 -22.13
N HIS A 212 5.26 1.00 -22.14
CA HIS A 212 4.43 0.81 -23.35
C HIS A 212 3.10 1.54 -23.21
#